data_AF-A0A0F9B9R3-F1
#
_entry.id   AF-A0A0F9B9R3-F1
#
_cell.length_a   1.000
_cell.length_b   1.000
_cell.length_c   1.000
_cell.angle_alpha   90.00
_cell.angle_beta   90.00
_cell.angle_gamma   90.00
#
_symmetry.space_group_name_H-M   'P 1'
#
loop_
_entity.id
_entity.type
_entity.pdbx_description
1 polymer ?
#
loop_
_entity_poly.entity_id
_entity_poly.type
_entity_poly.pdbx_seq_one_letter_code
_entity_poly.pdbx_strand_id
1 'polypeptide(L)'
;MKEIVTIYSCDFCSKELSNSITDTHISHLSITFSHRSGWVELVEGDSTGWSHVKVIASGVRQFCNAQCLSRWIESEMEEDEGE
;
A
#
# COMPACT_ATOMS: atom_id res chain seq x y z
N MET A 1 -0.89 -29.87 -9.79
CA MET A 1 -0.46 -28.54 -9.32
C MET A 1 -1.59 -27.98 -8.48
N LYS A 2 -1.31 -27.38 -7.32
CA LYS A 2 -2.33 -26.62 -6.58
C LYS A 2 -2.47 -25.26 -7.26
N GLU A 3 -3.67 -24.91 -7.65
CA GLU A 3 -3.99 -23.59 -8.16
C GLU A 3 -3.92 -22.60 -6.99
N ILE A 4 -3.09 -21.56 -7.14
CA ILE A 4 -3.02 -20.47 -6.16
C ILE A 4 -4.10 -19.47 -6.59
N VAL A 5 -5.16 -19.40 -5.79
CA VAL A 5 -6.21 -18.39 -5.96
C VAL A 5 -5.73 -17.11 -5.29
N THR A 6 -5.59 -16.05 -6.07
CA THR A 6 -5.27 -14.73 -5.55
C THR A 6 -6.56 -13.93 -5.41
N ILE A 7 -6.89 -13.55 -4.18
CA ILE A 7 -8.04 -12.70 -3.87
C ILE A 7 -7.49 -11.35 -3.43
N TYR A 8 -7.93 -10.27 -4.08
CA TYR A 8 -7.66 -8.90 -3.64
C TYR A 8 -8.93 -8.33 -3.04
N SER A 9 -8.81 -7.73 -1.86
CA SER A 9 -9.90 -7.05 -1.16
C SER A 9 -9.45 -5.66 -0.75
N CYS A 10 -10.38 -4.71 -0.70
CA CYS A 10 -10.11 -3.36 -0.22
C CYS A 10 -9.70 -3.40 1.26
N ASP A 11 -8.52 -2.90 1.60
CA ASP A 11 -8.02 -2.87 2.98
C ASP A 11 -8.87 -1.98 3.92
N PHE A 12 -9.66 -1.05 3.37
CA PHE A 12 -10.57 -0.23 4.18
C PHE A 12 -11.95 -0.87 4.39
N CYS A 13 -12.66 -1.20 3.30
CA CYS A 13 -14.06 -1.62 3.36
C CYS A 13 -14.27 -3.12 3.13
N SER A 14 -13.18 -3.90 3.02
CA SER A 14 -13.19 -5.35 2.78
C SER A 14 -13.88 -5.82 1.50
N LYS A 15 -14.30 -4.90 0.62
CA LYS A 15 -14.92 -5.24 -0.66
C LYS A 15 -13.95 -6.05 -1.53
N GLU A 16 -14.39 -7.17 -2.07
CA GLU A 16 -13.64 -7.97 -3.05
C GLU A 16 -13.40 -7.15 -4.33
N LEU A 17 -12.15 -7.12 -4.79
CA LEU A 17 -11.66 -6.38 -5.96
C LEU A 17 -11.21 -7.31 -7.08
N SER A 18 -10.70 -8.49 -6.70
CA SER A 18 -10.30 -9.53 -7.63
C SER A 18 -10.50 -10.91 -7.03
N ASN A 19 -11.04 -11.84 -7.81
CA ASN A 19 -11.16 -13.24 -7.42
C ASN A 19 -11.09 -14.12 -8.67
N SER A 20 -10.09 -15.01 -8.73
CA SER A 20 -9.87 -15.88 -9.89
C SER A 20 -10.88 -17.04 -9.99
N ILE A 21 -11.73 -17.26 -8.97
CA ILE A 21 -12.81 -18.26 -9.00
C ILE A 21 -14.02 -17.73 -9.76
N THR A 22 -14.34 -16.44 -9.58
CA THR A 22 -15.55 -15.80 -10.12
C THR A 22 -15.27 -14.88 -11.30
N ASP A 23 -14.01 -14.79 -11.75
CA ASP A 23 -13.53 -13.88 -12.81
C ASP A 23 -13.92 -12.41 -12.55
N THR A 24 -13.93 -12.02 -11.28
CA THR A 24 -14.24 -10.65 -10.88
C THR A 24 -12.98 -9.81 -10.98
N HIS A 25 -13.01 -8.76 -11.79
CA HIS A 25 -11.91 -7.80 -11.94
C HIS A 25 -12.45 -6.37 -11.88
N ILE A 26 -12.16 -5.66 -10.79
CA ILE A 26 -12.60 -4.28 -10.57
C ILE A 26 -11.38 -3.37 -10.56
N SER A 27 -11.45 -2.22 -11.24
CA SER A 27 -10.42 -1.18 -11.15
C SER A 27 -10.22 -0.72 -9.71
N HIS A 28 -8.98 -0.74 -9.23
CA HIS A 28 -8.62 -0.40 -7.86
C HIS A 28 -7.27 0.30 -7.78
N LEU A 29 -6.98 0.91 -6.63
CA LEU A 29 -5.70 1.52 -6.31
C LEU A 29 -4.86 0.52 -5.52
N SER A 30 -3.63 0.28 -5.96
CA SER A 30 -2.63 -0.49 -5.21
C SER A 30 -1.57 0.46 -4.68
N ILE A 31 -1.31 0.41 -3.37
CA ILE A 31 -0.26 1.21 -2.74
C ILE A 31 0.69 0.31 -1.98
N THR A 32 1.96 0.53 -2.23
CA THR A 32 3.05 -0.25 -1.65
C THR A 32 3.72 0.60 -0.58
N PHE A 33 3.46 0.29 0.69
CA PHE A 33 4.01 1.03 1.83
C PHE A 33 5.28 0.33 2.33
N SER A 34 6.45 0.86 1.98
CA SER A 34 7.69 0.49 2.67
C SER A 34 7.90 1.44 3.83
N HIS A 35 8.57 0.96 4.88
CA HIS A 35 9.27 1.90 5.75
C HIS A 35 10.17 2.77 4.85
N ARG A 36 9.94 4.08 4.84
CA ARG A 36 10.64 5.09 4.02
C ARG A 36 10.22 5.16 2.54
N SER A 37 9.06 4.66 2.14
CA SER A 37 8.48 4.92 0.80
C SER A 37 8.40 6.43 0.54
N GLY A 38 9.15 6.94 -0.44
CA GLY A 38 9.16 8.36 -0.81
C GLY A 38 10.05 9.25 0.08
N TRP A 39 10.76 8.68 1.05
CA TRP A 39 11.65 9.42 1.94
C TRP A 39 12.95 9.84 1.25
N VAL A 40 13.53 10.96 1.68
CA VAL A 40 14.82 11.47 1.22
C VAL A 40 15.78 11.52 2.39
N GLU A 41 16.99 10.99 2.20
CA GLU A 41 18.06 11.05 3.20
C GLU A 41 19.28 11.77 2.66
N LEU A 42 20.02 12.40 3.57
CA LEU A 42 21.28 13.03 3.27
C LEU A 42 22.34 11.93 3.11
N VAL A 43 22.81 11.70 1.89
CA VAL A 43 23.85 10.71 1.61
C VAL A 43 25.21 11.40 1.65
N GLU A 44 26.04 11.08 2.65
CA GLU A 44 27.40 11.59 2.73
C GLU A 44 28.20 11.14 1.49
N GLY A 45 28.66 12.10 0.69
CA GLY A 45 29.44 11.87 -0.52
C GLY A 45 28.71 12.09 -1.85
N ASP A 46 27.41 12.40 -1.83
CA ASP A 46 26.66 12.80 -3.04
C ASP A 46 26.63 14.34 -3.16
N SER A 47 26.94 14.88 -4.35
CA SER A 47 27.20 16.32 -4.55
C SER A 47 25.98 17.22 -4.40
N THR A 48 24.78 16.63 -4.32
CA THR A 48 23.48 17.30 -4.12
C THR A 48 23.00 17.23 -2.67
N GLY A 49 23.64 16.43 -1.82
CA GLY A 49 23.31 16.29 -0.40
C GLY A 49 22.00 15.57 -0.10
N TRP A 50 21.16 15.19 -1.07
CA TRP A 50 19.89 14.50 -0.81
C TRP A 50 19.62 13.43 -1.85
N SER A 51 19.29 12.22 -1.41
CA SER A 51 18.93 11.11 -2.29
C SER A 51 17.65 10.43 -1.82
N HIS A 52 16.80 10.02 -2.76
CA HIS A 52 15.58 9.27 -2.46
C HIS A 52 15.96 7.86 -2.00
N VAL A 53 15.52 7.48 -0.81
CA VAL A 53 15.73 6.11 -0.31
C VAL A 53 14.73 5.19 -0.97
N LYS A 54 15.20 4.36 -1.88
CA LYS A 54 14.37 3.33 -2.53
C LYS A 54 14.28 2.11 -1.63
N VAL A 55 13.41 2.14 -0.62
CA VAL A 55 13.12 0.95 0.19
C VAL A 55 12.04 0.11 -0.50
N ILE A 56 12.35 -1.15 -0.80
CA ILE A 56 11.39 -2.13 -1.29
C ILE A 56 10.48 -2.54 -0.13
N ALA A 57 9.19 -2.28 -0.26
CA ALA A 57 8.20 -2.47 0.81
C ALA A 57 7.85 -3.92 1.09
N SER A 58 7.56 -4.20 2.35
CA SER A 58 6.69 -5.30 2.76
C SER A 58 5.23 -4.83 2.79
N GLY A 59 4.42 -5.34 1.85
CA GLY A 59 2.96 -5.17 1.85
C GLY A 59 2.43 -4.28 0.73
N VAL A 60 1.56 -4.83 -0.12
CA VAL A 60 0.74 -4.08 -1.07
C VAL A 60 -0.66 -3.98 -0.49
N ARG A 61 -1.11 -2.76 -0.23
CA ARG A 61 -2.48 -2.43 0.16
C ARG A 61 -3.31 -2.13 -1.10
N GLN A 62 -4.59 -2.48 -1.07
CA GLN A 62 -5.53 -2.38 -2.17
C GLN A 62 -6.75 -1.55 -1.72
N PHE A 63 -7.23 -0.64 -2.57
CA PHE A 63 -8.36 0.22 -2.26
C PHE A 63 -9.31 0.37 -3.43
N CYS A 64 -10.62 0.38 -3.16
CA CYS A 64 -11.64 0.61 -4.18
C CYS A 64 -11.44 1.93 -4.95
N ASN A 65 -11.03 2.97 -4.23
CA ASN A 65 -10.92 4.34 -4.73
C ASN A 65 -10.16 5.23 -3.72
N ALA A 66 -9.95 6.49 -4.09
CA ALA A 66 -9.25 7.48 -3.26
C ALA A 66 -9.95 7.76 -1.92
N GLN A 67 -11.28 7.59 -1.82
CA GLN A 67 -12.00 7.78 -0.56
C GLN A 67 -11.71 6.67 0.45
N CYS A 68 -11.65 5.41 -0.01
CA CYS A 68 -11.27 4.28 0.83
C CYS A 68 -9.81 4.41 1.31
N LEU A 69 -8.93 4.89 0.44
CA LEU A 69 -7.55 5.21 0.80
C LEU A 69 -7.49 6.27 1.90
N SER A 70 -8.15 7.43 1.72
CA SER A 70 -8.10 8.54 2.67
C SER A 70 -8.53 8.10 4.07
N ARG A 71 -9.65 7.36 4.16
CA ARG A 71 -10.19 6.89 5.43
C ARG A 71 -9.31 5.84 6.11
N TRP A 72 -8.64 4.99 5.34
CA TRP A 72 -7.68 4.06 5.89
C TRP A 72 -6.45 4.80 6.45
N ILE A 73 -5.94 5.82 5.75
CA ILE A 73 -4.84 6.65 6.28
C ILE A 73 -5.26 7.31 7.59
N GLU A 74 -6.47 7.89 7.64
CA GLU A 74 -7.02 8.50 8.86
C GLU A 74 -7.09 7.49 10.02
N SER A 75 -7.54 6.25 9.79
CA SER A 75 -7.63 5.23 10.85
C SER A 75 -6.26 4.79 11.37
N GLU A 76 -5.24 4.69 10.52
CA GLU A 76 -3.90 4.28 10.96
C GLU A 76 -3.20 5.38 11.77
N MET A 77 -3.57 6.65 11.57
CA MET A 77 -3.02 7.77 12.34
C MET A 77 -3.62 7.89 13.75
N GLU A 78 -4.88 7.46 13.95
CA GLU A 78 -5.52 7.45 15.27
C GLU A 78 -4.94 6.36 16.19
N GLU A 79 -4.39 5.28 15.63
CA GLU A 79 -3.79 4.19 16.40
C GLU A 79 -2.41 4.55 17.00
N ASP A 80 -1.73 5.57 16.48
CA ASP A 80 -0.40 6.03 16.94
C ASP A 80 -0.45 6.98 18.15
N GLU A 81 -1.60 7.56 18.51
CA GLU A 81 -1.73 8.48 19.67
C GLU A 81 -2.08 7.75 21.00
N GLY A 82 -2.10 6.42 20.98
CA GLY A 82 -2.55 5.56 22.08
C GLY A 82 -1.48 4.85 22.92
N GLU A 83 -0.18 5.10 22.69
CA GLU A 83 0.94 4.51 23.46
C GLU A 83 1.79 5.54 24.23
#